data_AF-A0A6S7L8E4-F1
#
_entry.id   AF-A0A6S7L8E4-F1
#
_cell.length_a   1.000
_cell.length_b   1.000
_cell.length_c   1.000
_cell.angle_alpha   90.00
_cell.angle_beta   90.00
_cell.angle_gamma   90.00
#
_symmetry.space_group_name_H-M   'P 1'
#
loop_
_entity.id
_entity.type
_entity.pdbx_description
1 polymer ?
#
loop_
_entity_poly.entity_id
_entity_poly.type
_entity_poly.pdbx_seq_one_letter_code
_entity_poly.pdbx_strand_id
1 'polypeptide(L)'
;MRILLCKTPRKIPFHLRKQTEDKLKELEESDIIEFVPSETTTPFVSNLVVAPKPNNPAEVRVCIDMRHMNPMIERERHVIPYIEELFEDMTGATMFSKVV
;
A
#
# COMPACT_ATOMS: atom_id res chain seq x y z
N MET A 1 -17.27 19.77 -0.90
CA MET A 1 -17.79 18.93 -2.01
C MET A 1 -17.65 17.47 -1.57
N ARG A 2 -18.75 16.73 -1.38
CA ARG A 2 -18.74 15.38 -0.79
C ARG A 2 -18.71 14.34 -1.93
N ILE A 3 -17.52 13.97 -2.38
CA ILE A 3 -17.35 12.97 -3.44
C ILE A 3 -17.26 11.61 -2.77
N LEU A 4 -18.27 10.76 -2.98
CA LEU A 4 -18.24 9.34 -2.59
C LEU A 4 -17.58 8.56 -3.72
N LEU A 5 -16.45 7.91 -3.45
CA LEU A 5 -15.76 7.05 -4.41
C LEU A 5 -15.90 5.60 -3.95
N CYS A 6 -16.92 4.90 -4.44
CA CYS A 6 -17.10 3.47 -4.20
C CYS A 6 -16.97 2.71 -5.52
N LYS A 7 -15.92 1.88 -5.64
CA LYS A 7 -15.71 1.01 -6.81
C LYS A 7 -16.25 -0.39 -6.52
N THR A 8 -16.87 -0.99 -7.53
CA THR A 8 -17.27 -2.40 -7.47
C THR A 8 -16.03 -3.29 -7.32
N PRO A 9 -16.00 -4.20 -6.32
CA PRO A 9 -14.84 -5.02 -6.03
C PRO A 9 -14.49 -5.93 -7.20
N ARG A 10 -13.19 -6.11 -7.44
CA ARG A 10 -12.70 -7.07 -8.43
C ARG A 10 -12.75 -8.50 -7.88
N LYS A 11 -13.03 -9.45 -8.76
CA LYS A 11 -12.95 -10.87 -8.42
C LYS A 11 -11.49 -11.30 -8.27
N ILE A 12 -11.17 -11.95 -7.15
CA ILE A 12 -9.86 -12.55 -6.91
C ILE A 12 -9.83 -13.93 -7.58
N PRO A 13 -8.78 -14.26 -8.38
CA PRO A 13 -8.60 -15.58 -8.96
C PRO A 13 -8.64 -16.69 -7.90
N PHE A 14 -9.32 -17.79 -8.21
CA PHE A 14 -9.59 -18.86 -7.24
C PHE A 14 -8.33 -19.38 -6.54
N HIS A 15 -7.25 -19.60 -7.31
CA HIS A 15 -5.98 -20.12 -6.80
C HIS A 15 -5.25 -19.17 -5.83
N LEU A 16 -5.59 -17.88 -5.80
CA LEU A 16 -5.00 -16.88 -4.91
C LEU A 16 -5.87 -16.57 -3.68
N ARG A 17 -7.12 -17.06 -3.62
CA ARG A 17 -8.05 -16.69 -2.55
C ARG A 17 -7.52 -17.06 -1.16
N LYS A 18 -7.12 -18.31 -0.98
CA LYS A 18 -6.57 -18.79 0.28
C LYS A 18 -5.36 -17.96 0.74
N GLN A 19 -4.40 -17.74 -0.17
CA GLN A 19 -3.23 -16.92 0.12
C GLN A 19 -3.58 -15.46 0.45
N THR A 20 -4.64 -14.93 -0.16
CA THR A 20 -5.13 -13.57 0.12
C THR A 20 -5.79 -13.50 1.49
N GLU A 21 -6.63 -14.47 1.84
CA GLU A 21 -7.30 -14.58 3.14
C GLU A 21 -6.27 -14.72 4.27
N ASP A 22 -5.30 -15.62 4.11
CA ASP A 22 -4.20 -15.79 5.07
C ASP A 22 -3.43 -14.48 5.26
N LYS A 23 -3.15 -13.75 4.17
CA LYS A 23 -2.45 -12.47 4.24
C LYS A 23 -3.28 -11.37 4.90
N LEU A 24 -4.59 -11.32 4.66
CA LEU A 24 -5.47 -10.35 5.32
C LEU A 24 -5.55 -10.61 6.81
N LYS A 25 -5.62 -11.88 7.24
CA LYS A 25 -5.61 -12.27 8.65
C LYS A 25 -4.30 -11.87 9.33
N GLU A 26 -3.16 -12.13 8.69
CA GLU A 26 -1.85 -11.69 9.19
C GLU A 26 -1.79 -10.17 9.40
N LEU A 27 -2.33 -9.38 8.46
CA LEU A 27 -2.37 -7.93 8.56
C LEU A 27 -3.30 -7.42 9.67
N GLU A 28 -4.43 -8.09 9.88
CA GLU A 28 -5.35 -7.80 10.99
C GLU A 28 -4.70 -8.15 12.34
N GLU A 29 -4.06 -9.32 12.46
CA GLU A 29 -3.32 -9.74 13.66
C GLU A 29 -2.12 -8.82 13.98
N SER A 30 -1.53 -8.21 12.95
CA SER A 30 -0.44 -7.24 13.07
C SER A 30 -0.93 -5.81 13.33
N ASP A 31 -2.24 -5.60 13.51
CA ASP A 31 -2.87 -4.29 13.76
C ASP A 31 -2.61 -3.26 12.64
N ILE A 32 -2.49 -3.73 11.39
CA ILE A 32 -2.28 -2.88 10.21
C ILE A 32 -3.61 -2.50 9.56
N ILE A 33 -4.62 -3.39 9.63
CA ILE A 33 -5.96 -3.19 9.09
C ILE A 33 -7.03 -3.61 10.10
N GLU A 34 -8.22 -3.05 9.97
CA GLU A 34 -9.36 -3.36 10.82
C GLU A 34 -10.58 -3.79 9.98
N PHE A 35 -11.42 -4.63 10.58
CA PHE A 35 -12.73 -4.96 10.02
C PHE A 35 -13.69 -3.77 10.10
N VAL A 36 -14.24 -3.37 8.95
CA VAL A 36 -15.28 -2.34 8.87
C VAL A 36 -16.65 -2.99 8.65
N PRO A 37 -17.63 -2.81 9.55
CA PRO A 37 -18.97 -3.36 9.41
C PRO A 37 -19.68 -2.87 8.14
N SER A 38 -20.47 -3.75 7.50
CA SER A 38 -21.18 -3.46 6.25
C SER A 38 -22.25 -2.37 6.36
N GLU A 39 -22.74 -2.11 7.57
CA GLU A 39 -23.73 -1.07 7.85
C GLU A 39 -23.12 0.34 7.85
N THR A 40 -21.79 0.43 7.94
CA THR A 40 -21.06 1.70 7.94
C THR A 40 -20.89 2.19 6.51
N THR A 41 -21.45 3.37 6.19
CA THR A 41 -21.18 4.03 4.92
C THR A 41 -19.76 4.59 4.92
N THR A 42 -18.88 4.00 4.13
CA THR A 42 -17.53 4.53 3.93
C THR A 42 -17.49 5.47 2.72
N PRO A 43 -16.87 6.65 2.84
CA PRO A 43 -16.80 7.61 1.74
C PRO A 43 -15.85 7.15 0.61
N PHE A 44 -14.93 6.24 0.90
CA PHE A 44 -13.90 5.77 -0.01
C PHE A 44 -13.80 4.24 0.04
N VAL A 45 -13.92 3.59 -1.12
CA VAL A 45 -13.68 2.17 -1.32
C VAL A 45 -12.87 1.98 -2.60
N SER A 46 -11.63 1.54 -2.44
CA SER A 46 -10.71 1.23 -3.53
C SER A 46 -10.58 -0.27 -3.73
N ASN A 47 -10.34 -0.68 -4.98
CA ASN A 47 -10.27 -2.09 -5.33
C ASN A 47 -8.96 -2.72 -4.85
N LEU A 48 -9.07 -3.94 -4.31
CA LEU A 48 -7.92 -4.81 -4.05
C LEU A 48 -7.32 -5.31 -5.38
N VAL A 49 -5.99 -5.43 -5.39
CA VAL A 49 -5.18 -6.08 -6.43
C VAL A 49 -4.31 -7.11 -5.73
N VAL A 50 -4.32 -8.34 -6.22
CA VAL A 50 -3.51 -9.42 -5.68
C VAL A 50 -2.55 -9.89 -6.77
N ALA A 51 -1.26 -9.93 -6.45
CA ALA A 51 -0.23 -10.43 -7.35
C ALA A 51 0.75 -11.35 -6.59
N PRO A 52 1.16 -12.49 -7.14
CA PRO A 52 2.17 -13.34 -6.51
C PRO A 52 3.51 -12.60 -6.39
N LYS A 53 4.28 -12.88 -5.33
CA LYS A 53 5.65 -12.39 -5.22
C LYS A 53 6.53 -13.15 -6.24
N PRO A 54 7.41 -12.46 -6.99
CA PRO A 54 8.18 -13.08 -8.07
C PRO A 54 9.13 -14.20 -7.59
N ASN A 55 9.69 -14.06 -6.38
CA ASN A 55 10.64 -15.03 -5.82
C ASN A 55 9.98 -16.04 -4.88
N ASN A 56 8.74 -15.79 -4.44
CA ASN A 56 7.99 -16.71 -3.60
C ASN A 56 6.52 -16.75 -4.06
N PRO A 57 6.16 -17.62 -5.02
CA PRO A 57 4.81 -17.71 -5.55
C PRO A 57 3.76 -18.20 -4.53
N ALA A 58 4.20 -18.71 -3.37
CA ALA A 58 3.32 -19.07 -2.26
C ALA A 58 2.90 -17.87 -1.40
N GLU A 59 3.50 -16.70 -1.65
CA GLU A 59 3.13 -15.45 -1.01
C GLU A 59 2.56 -14.44 -2.02
N VAL A 60 1.57 -13.67 -1.57
CA VAL A 60 0.93 -12.63 -2.37
C VAL A 60 1.27 -11.23 -1.88
N ARG A 61 1.28 -10.29 -2.82
CA ARG A 61 1.19 -8.85 -2.58
C ARG A 61 -0.27 -8.46 -2.64
N VAL A 62 -0.78 -7.96 -1.53
CA VAL A 62 -2.09 -7.35 -1.43
C VAL A 62 -1.90 -5.85 -1.61
N CYS A 63 -2.42 -5.29 -2.69
CA CYS A 63 -2.25 -3.88 -3.06
C CYS A 63 -3.60 -3.19 -3.23
N ILE A 64 -3.66 -1.90 -2.89
CA ILE A 64 -4.84 -1.07 -3.09
C ILE A 64 -4.68 -0.26 -4.39
N ASP A 65 -5.70 -0.26 -5.23
CA ASP A 65 -5.74 0.52 -6.47
C ASP A 65 -6.04 2.00 -6.19
N MET A 66 -4.99 2.74 -5.87
CA MET A 66 -5.08 4.15 -5.47
C MET A 66 -5.21 5.14 -6.64
N ARG A 67 -5.40 4.69 -7.88
CA ARG A 67 -5.40 5.57 -9.07
C ARG A 67 -6.44 6.69 -9.00
N HIS A 68 -7.59 6.43 -8.38
CA HIS A 68 -8.66 7.41 -8.23
C HIS A 68 -8.54 8.23 -6.93
N MET A 69 -7.92 7.65 -5.89
CA MET A 69 -7.74 8.33 -4.60
C MET A 69 -6.55 9.30 -4.63
N ASN A 70 -5.46 8.94 -5.30
CA ASN A 70 -4.23 9.74 -5.33
C ASN A 70 -4.42 11.20 -5.80
N PRO A 71 -5.30 11.51 -6.77
CA PRO A 71 -5.60 12.89 -7.15
C PRO A 71 -6.53 13.64 -6.17
N MET A 72 -7.28 12.92 -5.35
CA MET A 72 -8.23 13.49 -4.38
C MET A 72 -7.57 13.84 -3.05
N ILE A 73 -6.44 13.19 -2.73
CA ILE A 73 -5.67 13.45 -1.51
C ILE A 73 -4.95 14.79 -1.67
N GLU A 74 -5.23 15.72 -0.75
CA GLU A 74 -4.47 16.96 -0.62
C GLU A 74 -3.05 16.63 -0.18
N ARG A 75 -2.06 16.92 -1.04
CA ARG A 75 -0.67 16.58 -0.77
C ARG A 75 0.03 17.74 -0.08
N GLU A 76 0.59 17.46 1.08
CA GLU A 76 1.64 18.30 1.67
C GLU A 76 2.92 18.18 0.82
N ARG A 77 3.59 19.30 0.55
CA ARG A 77 4.81 19.33 -0.25
C ARG A 77 6.03 19.18 0.66
N HIS A 78 6.49 17.94 0.81
CA HIS A 78 7.79 17.63 1.40
C HIS A 78 8.83 17.58 0.28
N VAL A 79 9.82 18.48 0.30
CA VAL A 79 10.90 18.51 -0.70
C VAL A 79 11.83 17.34 -0.40
N ILE A 80 12.01 16.46 -1.40
CA ILE A 80 13.04 15.43 -1.34
C ILE A 80 14.35 16.11 -1.75
N PRO A 81 15.43 16.01 -0.95
CA PRO A 81 16.70 16.64 -1.28
C PRO A 81 17.25 16.08 -2.59
N TYR A 82 18.02 16.90 -3.29
CA TYR A 82 18.77 16.48 -4.45
C TYR A 82 19.92 15.55 -4.05
N ILE A 83 20.38 14.75 -5.01
CA ILE A 83 21.47 13.80 -4.77
C ILE A 83 22.76 14.54 -4.38
N GLU A 84 22.98 15.72 -4.94
CA GLU A 84 24.11 16.59 -4.66
C GLU A 84 24.09 17.08 -3.20
N GLU A 85 22.93 17.53 -2.71
CA GLU A 85 22.76 17.98 -1.32
C GLU A 85 23.06 16.82 -0.34
N LEU A 86 22.61 15.60 -0.68
CA LEU A 86 22.92 14.41 0.10
C LEU A 86 24.42 14.08 0.11
N PHE A 87 25.13 14.28 -1.00
CA PHE A 87 26.58 14.06 -1.06
C PHE A 87 27.36 15.11 -0.30
N GLU A 88 26.92 16.37 -0.33
CA GLU A 88 27.50 17.45 0.46
C GLU A 88 27.43 17.11 1.95
N ASP A 89 26.27 16.67 2.44
CA ASP A 89 26.05 16.24 3.83
C ASP A 89 26.96 15.07 4.25
N MET A 90 27.37 14.24 3.29
CA MET A 90 28.21 13.06 3.51
C MET A 90 29.72 13.34 3.35
N THR A 91 30.10 14.59 3.10
CA THR A 91 31.51 14.97 2.88
C THR A 91 32.35 14.72 4.13
N GLY A 92 33.42 13.93 3.98
CA GLY A 92 34.33 13.57 5.08
C GLY A 92 33.93 12.30 5.84
N ALA A 93 32.80 11.67 5.49
CA ALA A 93 32.47 10.35 6.00
C ALA A 93 33.44 9.29 5.41
N THR A 94 33.96 8.43 6.28
CA THR A 94 34.93 7.38 5.92
C THR A 94 34.31 5.97 5.88
N MET A 95 33.12 5.81 6.45
CA MET A 95 32.38 4.55 6.47
C MET A 95 30.91 4.81 6.16
N PHE A 96 30.35 3.99 5.28
CA PHE A 96 28.94 4.03 4.91
C PHE A 96 28.29 2.69 5.23
N SER A 97 27.10 2.73 5.78
CA SER A 97 26.24 1.56 5.94
C SER A 97 24.87 1.87 5.33
N LYS A 98 24.25 0.85 4.76
CA LYS A 98 22.88 0.90 4.25
C LYS A 98 22.05 -0.05 5.08
N VAL A 99 20.90 0.40 5.54
CA VAL A 99 19.87 -0.51 6.09
C VAL A 99 19.29 -1.28 4.92
N VAL A 100 19.48 -2.60 4.95
CA VAL A 100 18.99 -3.54 3.93
C VAL A 100 17.61 -4.03 4.34
#